data_AF-A0AAW0DIR2-F1
#
_entry.id   AF-A0AAW0DIR2-F1
#
_cell.length_a   1.000
_cell.length_b   1.000
_cell.length_c   1.000
_cell.angle_alpha   90.00
_cell.angle_beta   90.00
_cell.angle_gamma   90.00
#
_symmetry.space_group_name_H-M   'P 1'
#
loop_
_entity.id
_entity.type
_entity.pdbx_description
1 polymer ?
#
loop_
_entity_poly.entity_id
_entity_poly.type
_entity_poly.pdbx_seq_one_letter_code
_entity_poly.pdbx_strand_id
1 'polypeptide(L)'
;MGVRYNAEKKKVGNYFSTPIYSFRCKCHLCDGWFEIQTDPKNTRYVVVSGARQKDEEWNPEENGGFAVIDTDGNVPADPLAALEKTTGAESHHKNVEVPRLESLMGVSDHFSADPYTLSLKVRKQFRQDKKVRLDKEKADSNIRDRYALPTTLALAEDDQKALGDAKEQWEKARHEKQSQANRQRRLPTQTSITFLKSRSTPKPASGIAGSLRMRILNNTARTSARRSGQSSQLER
;
A
#
# COMPACT_ATOMS: atom_id res chain seq x y z
N MET A 1 31.74 -2.39 -29.27
CA MET A 1 32.01 -1.26 -30.19
C MET A 1 33.51 -1.23 -30.53
N GLY A 2 33.91 -0.97 -31.78
CA GLY A 2 35.32 -0.92 -32.19
C GLY A 2 35.65 0.39 -32.92
N VAL A 3 36.78 1.03 -32.57
CA VAL A 3 37.28 2.26 -33.19
C VAL A 3 38.52 1.95 -34.02
N ARG A 4 38.66 2.56 -35.18
CA ARG A 4 39.81 2.35 -36.09
C ARG A 4 41.01 3.16 -35.63
N TYR A 5 42.19 2.54 -35.60
CA TYR A 5 43.47 3.17 -35.28
C TYR A 5 44.52 2.83 -36.33
N ASN A 6 45.40 3.80 -36.61
CA ASN A 6 46.67 3.50 -37.26
C ASN A 6 47.60 2.90 -36.20
N ALA A 7 48.12 1.70 -36.48
CA ALA A 7 48.89 0.92 -35.52
C ALA A 7 50.25 0.51 -36.10
N GLU A 8 51.29 0.55 -35.27
CA GLU A 8 52.56 -0.11 -35.58
C GLU A 8 52.45 -1.59 -35.24
N LYS A 9 52.53 -2.45 -36.25
CA LYS A 9 52.52 -3.92 -36.09
C LYS A 9 53.94 -4.44 -35.94
N LYS A 10 54.22 -5.14 -34.84
CA LYS A 10 55.50 -5.82 -34.58
C LYS A 10 55.27 -7.28 -34.22
N LYS A 11 56.13 -8.19 -34.68
CA LYS A 11 56.13 -9.59 -34.24
C LYS A 11 57.01 -9.68 -32.98
N VAL A 12 56.42 -10.09 -31.86
CA VAL A 12 57.11 -10.09 -30.55
C VAL A 12 57.46 -11.50 -30.07
N GLY A 13 56.71 -12.51 -30.52
CA GLY A 13 56.98 -13.91 -30.17
C GLY A 13 56.16 -14.88 -31.01
N ASN A 14 56.15 -16.14 -30.60
CA ASN A 14 55.25 -17.17 -31.14
C ASN A 14 54.63 -17.96 -29.97
N TYR A 15 53.37 -18.35 -30.13
CA TYR A 15 52.72 -19.40 -29.33
C TYR A 15 52.69 -20.68 -30.15
N PHE A 16 53.54 -21.65 -29.80
CA PHE A 16 53.88 -22.79 -30.66
C PHE A 16 54.31 -22.32 -32.06
N SER A 17 53.55 -22.64 -33.10
CA SER A 17 53.79 -22.22 -34.49
C SER A 17 53.13 -20.89 -34.87
N THR A 18 52.22 -20.36 -34.04
CA THR A 18 51.43 -19.16 -34.35
C THR A 18 52.15 -17.89 -33.86
N PRO A 19 52.40 -16.89 -34.73
CA PRO A 19 53.08 -15.66 -34.31
C PRO A 19 52.20 -14.78 -33.42
N ILE A 20 52.80 -14.23 -32.38
CA ILE A 20 52.21 -13.20 -31.52
C ILE A 20 52.60 -11.83 -32.08
N TYR A 21 51.59 -11.03 -32.42
CA TYR A 21 51.76 -9.66 -32.87
C TYR A 21 51.45 -8.69 -31.74
N SER A 22 52.29 -7.67 -31.59
CA SER A 22 52.02 -6.47 -30.81
C SER A 22 51.61 -5.34 -31.74
N PHE A 23 50.54 -4.66 -31.36
CA PHE A 23 50.00 -3.48 -32.02
C PHE A 23 50.15 -2.30 -31.06
N ARG A 24 50.97 -1.33 -31.46
CA ARG A 24 51.16 -0.09 -30.71
C ARG A 24 50.36 1.03 -31.38
N CYS A 25 49.47 1.65 -30.61
CA CYS A 25 48.54 2.69 -31.09
C CYS A 25 48.62 3.94 -30.20
N LYS A 26 48.39 5.12 -30.78
CA LYS A 26 48.28 6.37 -30.02
C LYS A 26 46.83 6.59 -29.57
N CYS A 27 46.63 7.02 -28.33
CA CYS A 27 45.31 7.42 -27.83
C CYS A 27 44.80 8.67 -28.58
N HIS A 28 43.48 8.76 -28.78
CA HIS A 28 42.87 9.91 -29.45
C HIS A 28 42.57 11.09 -28.49
N LEU A 29 42.51 10.84 -27.18
CA LEU A 29 42.29 11.87 -26.15
C LEU A 29 43.60 12.40 -25.55
N CYS A 30 44.68 11.62 -25.58
CA CYS A 30 45.95 11.99 -24.96
C CYS A 30 47.14 11.54 -25.82
N ASP A 31 48.32 12.09 -25.56
CA ASP A 31 49.55 11.71 -26.27
C ASP A 31 50.15 10.36 -25.84
N GLY A 32 49.41 9.60 -25.02
CA GLY A 32 49.79 8.26 -24.57
C GLY A 32 49.74 7.22 -25.68
N TRP A 33 50.68 6.27 -25.62
CA TRP A 33 50.68 5.07 -26.45
C TRP A 33 50.21 3.88 -25.63
N PHE A 34 49.41 3.02 -26.24
CA PHE A 34 49.02 1.75 -25.65
C PHE A 34 49.40 0.59 -26.58
N GLU A 35 49.72 -0.54 -25.96
CA GLU A 35 50.15 -1.75 -26.67
C GLU A 35 49.22 -2.91 -26.37
N ILE A 36 48.76 -3.56 -27.44
CA ILE A 36 47.87 -4.71 -27.37
C ILE A 36 48.55 -5.86 -28.10
N GLN A 37 48.56 -7.04 -27.48
CA GLN A 37 49.11 -8.26 -28.06
C GLN A 37 48.01 -9.27 -28.37
N THR A 38 48.20 -10.04 -29.43
CA THR A 38 47.37 -11.23 -29.71
C THR A 38 47.71 -12.36 -28.74
N ASP A 39 46.70 -12.99 -28.15
CA ASP A 39 46.82 -14.22 -27.35
C ASP A 39 46.15 -15.40 -28.08
N PRO A 40 46.91 -16.20 -28.84
CA PRO A 40 46.36 -17.34 -29.58
C PRO A 40 45.78 -18.44 -28.69
N LYS A 41 46.15 -18.52 -27.40
CA LYS A 41 45.67 -19.57 -26.49
C LYS A 41 44.21 -19.36 -26.12
N ASN A 42 43.84 -18.11 -25.81
CA ASN A 42 42.50 -17.73 -25.36
C ASN A 42 41.71 -16.97 -26.44
N THR A 43 42.19 -17.00 -27.69
CA THR A 43 41.59 -16.33 -28.87
C THR A 43 41.20 -14.86 -28.62
N ARG A 44 42.00 -14.15 -27.81
CA ARG A 44 41.72 -12.78 -27.36
C ARG A 44 42.90 -11.85 -27.58
N TYR A 45 42.66 -10.56 -27.38
CA TYR A 45 43.71 -9.56 -27.30
C TYR A 45 43.95 -9.20 -25.83
N VAL A 46 45.23 -9.06 -25.46
CA VAL A 46 45.63 -8.68 -24.10
C VAL A 46 46.30 -7.33 -24.15
N VAL A 47 45.86 -6.41 -23.29
CA VAL A 47 46.50 -5.10 -23.14
C VAL A 47 47.75 -5.27 -22.29
N VAL A 48 48.91 -4.86 -22.84
CA VAL A 48 50.20 -5.00 -22.17
C VAL A 48 50.60 -3.70 -21.48
N SER A 49 50.33 -2.56 -22.11
CA SER A 49 50.70 -1.25 -21.56
C SER A 49 49.77 -0.14 -22.03
N GLY A 50 49.68 0.94 -21.25
CA GLY A 50 49.03 2.20 -21.63
C GLY A 50 47.50 2.21 -21.62
N ALA A 51 46.84 1.06 -21.42
CA ALA A 51 45.40 0.96 -21.28
C ALA A 51 45.01 -0.14 -20.28
N ARG A 52 43.74 -0.15 -19.87
CA ARG A 52 43.12 -1.23 -19.09
C ARG A 52 41.94 -1.79 -19.84
N GLN A 53 41.71 -3.10 -19.73
CA GLN A 53 40.48 -3.70 -20.19
C GLN A 53 39.31 -3.12 -19.38
N LYS A 54 38.21 -2.84 -20.06
CA LYS A 54 36.96 -2.48 -19.40
C LYS A 54 36.23 -3.79 -19.12
N ASP A 55 36.04 -4.11 -17.86
CA ASP A 55 35.25 -5.26 -17.43
C ASP A 55 33.77 -4.85 -17.50
N GLU A 56 33.00 -5.50 -18.37
CA GLU A 56 31.56 -5.25 -18.55
C GLU A 56 30.70 -6.33 -17.88
N GLU A 57 31.32 -7.30 -17.20
CA GLU A 57 30.62 -8.20 -16.29
C GLU A 57 30.04 -7.40 -15.12
N TRP A 58 28.77 -7.01 -15.25
CA TRP A 58 27.98 -6.51 -14.13
C TRP A 58 27.88 -7.62 -13.09
N ASN A 59 28.60 -7.47 -11.97
CA ASN A 59 28.48 -8.37 -10.83
C ASN A 59 27.30 -7.91 -9.95
N PRO A 60 26.17 -8.63 -9.92
CA PRO A 60 24.99 -8.19 -9.17
C PRO A 60 25.23 -8.11 -7.66
N GLU A 61 26.16 -8.91 -7.12
CA GLU A 61 26.49 -8.95 -5.69
C GLU A 61 27.17 -7.67 -5.19
N GLU A 62 28.06 -7.06 -5.99
CA GLU A 62 28.82 -5.87 -5.59
C GLU A 62 27.99 -4.58 -5.63
N ASN A 63 26.95 -4.53 -6.46
CA ASN A 63 26.11 -3.35 -6.67
C ASN A 63 24.75 -3.41 -5.95
N GLY A 64 24.61 -4.25 -4.94
CA GLY A 64 23.42 -4.31 -4.08
C GLY A 64 22.20 -4.97 -4.73
N GLY A 65 22.41 -5.72 -5.82
CA GLY A 65 21.40 -6.62 -6.35
C GLY A 65 21.40 -7.93 -5.55
N PHE A 66 20.24 -8.45 -5.22
CA PHE A 66 20.14 -9.83 -4.76
C PHE A 66 20.46 -10.73 -5.96
N ALA A 67 21.48 -11.57 -5.85
CA ALA A 67 21.64 -12.69 -6.77
C ALA A 67 20.34 -13.50 -6.69
N VAL A 68 19.62 -13.65 -7.80
CA VAL A 68 18.40 -14.49 -7.89
C VAL A 68 18.77 -15.98 -7.85
N ILE A 69 19.99 -16.31 -7.45
CA ILE A 69 20.47 -17.66 -7.22
C ILE A 69 20.06 -17.99 -5.78
N ASP A 70 19.22 -19.01 -5.64
CA ASP A 70 18.81 -19.55 -4.34
C ASP A 70 20.05 -19.66 -3.43
N THR A 71 19.98 -18.96 -2.31
CA THR A 71 21.04 -18.83 -1.30
C THR A 71 21.24 -20.11 -0.50
N ASP A 72 21.20 -21.27 -1.16
CA ASP A 72 21.78 -22.50 -0.65
C ASP A 72 23.21 -22.57 -1.19
N GLY A 73 24.09 -21.68 -0.70
CA GLY A 73 25.54 -21.74 -0.96
C GLY A 73 26.21 -23.04 -0.45
N ASN A 74 25.42 -23.95 0.11
CA ASN A 74 25.82 -25.30 0.44
C ASN A 74 25.57 -26.17 -0.80
N VAL A 75 26.52 -26.19 -1.73
CA VAL A 75 26.59 -27.25 -2.74
C VAL A 75 26.53 -28.57 -1.97
N PRO A 76 25.46 -29.37 -2.12
CA PRO A 76 25.37 -30.59 -1.35
C PRO A 76 26.60 -31.43 -1.68
N ALA A 77 27.33 -31.87 -0.64
CA ALA A 77 28.50 -32.74 -0.83
C ALA A 77 28.12 -34.03 -1.59
N ASP A 78 26.83 -34.38 -1.56
CA ASP A 78 26.25 -35.50 -2.30
C ASP A 78 25.63 -35.04 -3.63
N PRO A 79 26.11 -35.54 -4.79
CA PRO A 79 25.50 -35.25 -6.10
C PRO A 79 24.03 -35.67 -6.22
N LEU A 80 23.56 -36.64 -5.42
CA LEU A 80 22.15 -37.09 -5.45
C LEU A 80 21.19 -36.04 -4.91
N ALA A 81 21.59 -35.28 -3.88
CA ALA A 81 20.75 -34.23 -3.32
C ALA A 81 20.50 -33.08 -4.32
N ALA A 82 21.47 -32.79 -5.20
CA ALA A 82 21.25 -31.83 -6.29
C ALA A 82 20.20 -32.35 -7.29
N LEU A 83 20.25 -33.64 -7.63
CA LEU A 83 19.29 -34.27 -8.54
C LEU A 83 17.88 -34.32 -7.94
N GLU A 84 17.75 -34.60 -6.65
CA GLU A 84 16.45 -34.58 -5.95
C GLU A 84 15.83 -33.19 -5.94
N LYS A 85 16.62 -32.13 -5.73
CA LYS A 85 16.14 -30.75 -5.84
C LYS A 85 15.65 -30.43 -7.26
N THR A 86 16.42 -30.79 -8.29
CA THR A 86 16.02 -30.50 -9.68
C THR A 86 14.78 -31.29 -10.09
N THR A 87 14.71 -32.58 -9.74
CA THR A 87 13.56 -33.43 -10.05
C THR A 87 12.32 -33.02 -9.26
N GLY A 88 12.48 -32.64 -7.99
CA GLY A 88 11.44 -32.05 -7.16
C GLY A 88 10.88 -30.77 -7.79
N ALA A 89 11.76 -29.85 -8.20
CA ALA A 89 11.36 -28.61 -8.88
C ALA A 89 10.63 -28.89 -10.21
N GLU A 90 11.14 -29.81 -11.04
CA GLU A 90 10.47 -30.22 -12.26
C GLU A 90 9.09 -30.83 -12.00
N SER A 91 8.96 -31.66 -10.97
CA SER A 91 7.69 -32.30 -10.61
C SER A 91 6.68 -31.26 -10.12
N HIS A 92 7.12 -30.27 -9.33
CA HIS A 92 6.28 -29.17 -8.88
C HIS A 92 5.80 -28.32 -10.05
N HIS A 93 6.73 -27.95 -10.95
CA HIS A 93 6.41 -27.20 -12.16
C HIS A 93 5.35 -27.93 -13.01
N LYS A 94 5.56 -29.22 -13.29
CA LYS A 94 4.66 -30.03 -14.14
C LYS A 94 3.29 -30.28 -13.48
N ASN A 95 3.27 -30.59 -12.19
CA ASN A 95 2.04 -31.05 -11.51
C ASN A 95 1.24 -29.91 -10.86
N VAL A 96 1.86 -28.77 -10.58
CA VAL A 96 1.21 -27.66 -9.86
C VAL A 96 1.16 -26.42 -10.74
N GLU A 97 2.31 -25.97 -11.27
CA GLU A 97 2.39 -24.67 -11.94
C GLU A 97 1.73 -24.69 -13.31
N VAL A 98 2.04 -25.70 -14.14
CA VAL A 98 1.43 -25.87 -15.46
C VAL A 98 -0.10 -25.96 -15.40
N PRO A 99 -0.73 -26.86 -14.63
CA PRO A 99 -2.20 -26.94 -14.59
C PRO A 99 -2.83 -25.68 -13.99
N ARG A 100 -2.14 -24.99 -13.08
CA ARG A 100 -2.58 -23.69 -12.57
C ARG A 100 -2.59 -22.64 -13.68
N LEU A 101 -1.53 -22.56 -14.49
CA LEU A 101 -1.47 -21.64 -15.63
C LEU A 101 -2.53 -21.98 -16.68
N GLU A 102 -2.74 -23.25 -16.98
CA GLU A 102 -3.80 -23.71 -17.88
C GLU A 102 -5.18 -23.33 -17.35
N SER A 103 -5.43 -23.46 -16.04
CA SER A 103 -6.70 -23.04 -15.44
C SER A 103 -6.94 -21.53 -15.58
N LEU A 104 -5.91 -20.71 -15.38
CA LEU A 104 -6.00 -19.26 -15.54
C LEU A 104 -6.19 -18.86 -17.00
N MET A 105 -5.50 -19.55 -17.91
CA MET A 105 -5.66 -19.36 -19.35
C MET A 105 -7.08 -19.72 -19.78
N GLY A 106 -7.62 -20.85 -19.34
CA GLY A 106 -9.00 -21.26 -19.64
C GLY A 106 -10.05 -20.27 -19.14
N VAL A 107 -9.85 -19.69 -17.95
CA VAL A 107 -10.72 -18.61 -17.44
C VAL A 107 -10.60 -17.36 -18.30
N SER A 108 -9.38 -16.95 -18.66
CA SER A 108 -9.12 -15.81 -19.55
C SER A 108 -9.78 -15.98 -20.91
N ASP A 109 -9.60 -17.15 -21.54
CA ASP A 109 -10.16 -17.48 -22.84
C ASP A 109 -11.69 -17.48 -22.81
N HIS A 110 -12.30 -18.03 -21.76
CA HIS A 110 -13.75 -17.99 -21.57
C HIS A 110 -14.30 -16.55 -21.52
N PHE A 111 -13.62 -15.64 -20.82
CA PHE A 111 -14.01 -14.22 -20.78
C PHE A 111 -13.71 -13.48 -22.09
N SER A 112 -12.68 -13.92 -22.81
CA SER A 112 -12.23 -13.28 -24.06
C SER A 112 -12.97 -13.76 -25.30
N ALA A 113 -13.60 -14.94 -25.27
CA ALA A 113 -14.32 -15.51 -26.41
C ALA A 113 -15.55 -14.68 -26.83
N ASP A 114 -16.26 -14.07 -25.88
CA ASP A 114 -17.39 -13.17 -26.16
C ASP A 114 -17.50 -12.04 -25.13
N PRO A 115 -16.67 -10.99 -25.26
CA PRO A 115 -16.65 -9.88 -24.32
C PRO A 115 -17.96 -9.06 -24.38
N TYR A 116 -18.64 -9.05 -25.53
CA TYR A 116 -19.83 -8.22 -25.72
C TYR A 116 -21.03 -8.79 -24.96
N THR A 117 -21.34 -10.08 -25.09
CA THR A 117 -22.50 -10.64 -24.38
C THR A 117 -22.29 -10.70 -22.87
N LEU A 118 -21.06 -10.95 -22.40
CA LEU A 118 -20.72 -10.91 -20.98
C LEU A 118 -20.88 -9.50 -20.41
N SER A 119 -20.35 -8.48 -21.08
CA SER A 119 -20.53 -7.08 -20.66
C SER A 119 -21.99 -6.63 -20.71
N LEU A 120 -22.79 -7.16 -21.64
CA LEU A 120 -24.24 -6.90 -21.71
C LEU A 120 -24.98 -7.47 -20.50
N LYS A 121 -24.69 -8.73 -20.12
CA LYS A 121 -25.27 -9.39 -18.94
C LYS A 121 -24.93 -8.63 -17.65
N VAL A 122 -23.66 -8.28 -17.47
CA VAL A 122 -23.19 -7.51 -16.31
C VAL A 122 -23.86 -6.13 -16.25
N ARG A 123 -23.92 -5.41 -17.37
CA ARG A 123 -24.63 -4.11 -17.43
C ARG A 123 -26.12 -4.24 -17.14
N LYS A 124 -26.77 -5.34 -17.52
CA LYS A 124 -28.18 -5.58 -17.21
C LYS A 124 -28.40 -5.77 -15.71
N GLN A 125 -27.55 -6.56 -15.04
CA GLN A 125 -27.58 -6.74 -13.59
C GLN A 125 -27.35 -5.40 -12.86
N PHE A 126 -26.28 -4.66 -13.20
CA PHE A 126 -26.03 -3.36 -12.57
C PHE A 126 -27.16 -2.34 -12.78
N ARG A 127 -27.87 -2.38 -13.91
CA ARG A 127 -29.06 -1.53 -14.12
C ARG A 127 -30.21 -1.93 -13.20
N GLN A 128 -30.43 -3.23 -12.99
CA GLN A 128 -31.45 -3.74 -12.07
C GLN A 128 -31.09 -3.37 -10.62
N ASP A 129 -29.86 -3.63 -10.20
CA ASP A 129 -29.37 -3.31 -8.86
C ASP A 129 -29.41 -1.81 -8.59
N LYS A 130 -29.04 -0.98 -9.59
CA LYS A 130 -29.14 0.47 -9.48
C LYS A 130 -30.59 0.94 -9.29
N LYS A 131 -31.56 0.31 -9.96
CA LYS A 131 -32.99 0.64 -9.77
C LYS A 131 -33.41 0.31 -8.34
N VAL A 132 -33.12 -0.90 -7.87
CA VAL A 132 -33.44 -1.33 -6.50
C VAL A 132 -32.79 -0.40 -5.47
N ARG A 133 -31.51 -0.07 -5.65
CA ARG A 133 -30.79 0.84 -4.76
C ARG A 133 -31.37 2.25 -4.76
N LEU A 134 -31.70 2.81 -5.93
CA LEU A 134 -32.35 4.11 -6.03
C LEU A 134 -33.74 4.13 -5.39
N ASP A 135 -34.52 3.05 -5.53
CA ASP A 135 -35.85 2.97 -4.94
C ASP A 135 -35.76 2.83 -3.41
N LYS A 136 -34.79 2.07 -2.89
CA LYS A 136 -34.44 2.04 -1.45
C LYS A 136 -34.01 3.43 -0.96
N GLU A 137 -33.08 4.09 -1.65
CA GLU A 137 -32.60 5.43 -1.30
C GLU A 137 -33.74 6.47 -1.24
N LYS A 138 -34.71 6.39 -2.16
CA LYS A 138 -35.92 7.24 -2.15
C LYS A 138 -36.86 6.91 -1.00
N ALA A 139 -37.09 5.63 -0.70
CA ALA A 139 -37.91 5.22 0.44
C ALA A 139 -37.30 5.73 1.75
N ASP A 140 -36.00 5.54 1.90
CA ASP A 140 -35.21 6.04 3.02
C ASP A 140 -35.25 7.56 3.14
N SER A 141 -35.09 8.31 2.03
CA SER A 141 -35.17 9.78 2.05
C SER A 141 -36.54 10.26 2.50
N ASN A 142 -37.62 9.62 2.01
CA ASN A 142 -38.99 9.94 2.42
C ASN A 142 -39.21 9.72 3.93
N ILE A 143 -38.64 8.65 4.50
CA ILE A 143 -38.70 8.38 5.94
C ILE A 143 -37.91 9.46 6.70
N ARG A 144 -36.70 9.77 6.25
CA ARG A 144 -35.87 10.82 6.88
C ARG A 144 -36.56 12.17 6.89
N ASP A 145 -37.21 12.56 5.79
CA ASP A 145 -37.91 13.83 5.67
C ASP A 145 -39.15 13.88 6.57
N ARG A 146 -39.92 12.78 6.65
CA ARG A 146 -41.12 12.69 7.52
C ARG A 146 -40.78 12.80 9.01
N TYR A 147 -39.65 12.25 9.43
CA TYR A 147 -39.25 12.19 10.83
C TYR A 147 -38.11 13.15 11.19
N ALA A 148 -37.68 14.02 10.26
CA ALA A 148 -36.54 14.93 10.39
C ALA A 148 -35.26 14.25 10.91
N LEU A 149 -34.98 13.02 10.45
CA LEU A 149 -33.83 12.23 10.88
C LEU A 149 -32.54 12.70 10.19
N PRO A 150 -31.40 12.71 10.88
CA PRO A 150 -30.13 13.11 10.27
C PRO A 150 -29.66 12.08 9.23
N THR A 151 -29.02 12.56 8.17
CA THR A 151 -28.49 11.73 7.08
C THR A 151 -27.44 10.71 7.54
N THR A 152 -26.79 10.97 8.68
CA THR A 152 -25.80 10.05 9.29
C THR A 152 -26.43 8.80 9.89
N LEU A 153 -27.75 8.77 10.08
CA LEU A 153 -28.45 7.62 10.62
C LEU A 153 -28.77 6.63 9.48
N ALA A 154 -28.07 5.50 9.51
CA ALA A 154 -28.33 4.37 8.63
C ALA A 154 -29.68 3.74 9.00
N LEU A 155 -30.58 3.62 8.02
CA LEU A 155 -31.83 2.91 8.20
C LEU A 155 -31.57 1.42 7.95
N ALA A 156 -32.17 0.56 8.76
CA ALA A 156 -32.06 -0.88 8.60
C ALA A 156 -32.90 -1.33 7.40
N GLU A 157 -32.53 -2.46 6.77
CA GLU A 157 -33.32 -3.02 5.67
C GLU A 157 -34.67 -3.56 6.19
N ASP A 158 -35.72 -3.43 5.38
CA ASP A 158 -37.09 -3.89 5.67
C ASP A 158 -37.26 -5.43 5.57
N ASP A 159 -36.25 -6.19 5.98
CA ASP A 159 -36.30 -7.65 5.97
C ASP A 159 -36.99 -8.20 7.23
N GLN A 160 -37.79 -9.27 7.09
CA GLN A 160 -38.52 -9.86 8.23
C GLN A 160 -37.60 -10.29 9.39
N LYS A 161 -36.38 -10.72 9.07
CA LYS A 161 -35.36 -11.08 10.08
C LYS A 161 -34.83 -9.83 10.79
N ALA A 162 -34.46 -8.80 10.03
CA ALA A 162 -34.00 -7.53 10.58
C ALA A 162 -35.06 -6.86 11.47
N LEU A 163 -36.33 -6.96 11.09
CA LEU A 163 -37.45 -6.50 11.92
C LEU A 163 -37.58 -7.27 13.23
N GLY A 164 -37.40 -8.60 13.20
CA GLY A 164 -37.37 -9.45 14.39
C GLY A 164 -36.23 -9.07 15.34
N ASP A 165 -35.02 -8.97 14.79
CA ASP A 165 -33.82 -8.60 15.55
C ASP A 165 -33.93 -7.19 16.16
N ALA A 166 -34.45 -6.22 15.39
CA ALA A 166 -34.68 -4.86 15.86
C ALA A 166 -35.72 -4.81 16.99
N LYS A 167 -36.78 -5.61 16.90
CA LYS A 167 -37.81 -5.71 17.95
C LYS A 167 -37.22 -6.27 19.24
N GLU A 168 -36.46 -7.36 19.15
CA GLU A 168 -35.79 -7.94 20.32
C GLU A 168 -34.79 -6.97 20.97
N GLN A 169 -33.99 -6.27 20.16
CA GLN A 169 -33.04 -5.28 20.66
C GLN A 169 -33.76 -4.12 21.37
N TRP A 170 -34.88 -3.66 20.81
CA TRP A 170 -35.69 -2.61 21.42
C TRP A 170 -36.29 -3.06 22.77
N GLU A 171 -36.84 -4.27 22.84
CA GLU A 171 -37.39 -4.84 24.08
C GLU A 171 -36.32 -4.99 25.16
N LYS A 172 -35.14 -5.51 24.80
CA LYS A 172 -33.98 -5.62 25.71
C LYS A 172 -33.54 -4.25 26.23
N ALA A 173 -33.37 -3.27 25.35
CA ALA A 173 -32.97 -1.91 25.73
C ALA A 173 -34.02 -1.20 26.62
N ARG A 174 -35.32 -1.44 26.35
CA ARG A 174 -36.42 -0.94 27.20
C ARG A 174 -36.35 -1.54 28.61
N HIS A 175 -36.19 -2.85 28.71
CA HIS A 175 -36.08 -3.53 29.99
C HIS A 175 -34.84 -3.09 30.77
N GLU A 176 -33.70 -2.93 30.09
CA GLU A 176 -32.47 -2.42 30.69
C GLU A 176 -32.67 -0.99 31.23
N LYS A 177 -33.26 -0.09 30.44
CA LYS A 177 -33.55 1.30 30.87
C LYS A 177 -34.48 1.33 32.08
N GLN A 178 -35.50 0.47 32.12
CA GLN A 178 -36.40 0.34 33.27
C GLN A 178 -35.65 -0.13 34.52
N SER A 179 -34.74 -1.10 34.36
CA SER A 179 -33.90 -1.63 35.45
C SER A 179 -32.91 -0.58 35.97
N GLN A 180 -32.28 0.21 35.09
CA GLN A 180 -31.38 1.31 35.46
C GLN A 180 -32.14 2.42 36.19
N ALA A 181 -33.35 2.79 35.73
CA ALA A 181 -34.19 3.77 36.42
C ALA A 181 -34.60 3.29 37.82
N ASN A 182 -34.96 2.01 37.98
CA ASN A 182 -35.25 1.42 39.29
C ASN A 182 -34.01 1.36 40.20
N ARG A 183 -32.82 1.11 39.65
CA ARG A 183 -31.55 1.17 40.41
C ARG A 183 -31.25 2.60 40.86
N GLN A 184 -31.42 3.60 40.00
CA GLN A 184 -31.21 5.01 40.37
C GLN A 184 -32.19 5.48 41.45
N ARG A 185 -33.44 5.01 41.44
CA ARG A 185 -34.45 5.30 42.48
C ARG A 185 -34.14 4.64 43.84
N ARG A 186 -33.25 3.65 43.90
CA ARG A 186 -32.85 2.95 45.12
C ARG A 186 -31.52 3.43 45.71
N LEU A 187 -30.88 4.44 45.11
CA LEU A 187 -29.75 5.12 45.75
C LEU A 187 -30.29 5.98 46.91
N PRO A 188 -29.83 5.76 48.16
CA PRO A 188 -30.29 6.55 49.28
C PRO A 188 -29.84 8.00 49.09
N THR A 189 -30.78 8.92 49.26
CA THR A 189 -30.58 10.38 49.31
C THR A 189 -29.75 10.74 50.55
N GLN A 190 -28.45 10.42 50.55
CA GLN A 190 -27.52 11.08 51.45
C GLN A 190 -26.99 12.33 50.75
N THR A 191 -27.72 13.42 50.93
CA THR A 191 -27.18 14.78 50.85
C THR A 191 -25.97 14.86 51.78
N SER A 192 -24.78 14.71 51.23
CA SER A 192 -23.55 15.22 51.83
C SER A 192 -22.86 16.08 50.78
N ILE A 193 -23.04 17.38 50.93
CA ILE A 193 -22.31 18.39 50.19
C ILE A 193 -20.91 18.41 50.81
N THR A 194 -20.03 17.49 50.41
CA THR A 194 -18.61 17.57 50.76
C THR A 194 -17.91 18.39 49.69
N PHE A 195 -17.71 19.67 49.98
CA PHE A 195 -16.74 20.50 49.26
C PHE A 195 -15.34 19.90 49.48
N LEU A 196 -14.90 19.06 48.53
CA LEU A 196 -13.52 18.60 48.45
C LEU A 196 -12.64 19.74 47.93
N LYS A 197 -12.00 20.41 48.89
CA LYS A 197 -10.87 21.31 48.67
C LYS A 197 -9.68 20.46 48.22
N SER A 198 -9.45 20.34 46.91
CA SER A 198 -8.18 19.83 46.41
C SER A 198 -7.11 20.92 46.54
N ARG A 199 -6.14 20.61 47.39
CA ARG A 199 -4.88 21.34 47.57
C ARG A 199 -4.08 21.24 46.27
N SER A 200 -4.01 22.31 45.50
CA SER A 200 -2.94 22.52 44.53
C SER A 200 -1.79 23.26 45.23
N THR A 201 -0.59 22.68 45.19
CA THR A 201 0.65 23.46 45.24
C THR A 201 1.19 23.60 43.82
N PRO A 202 1.93 24.68 43.53
CA PRO A 202 2.02 25.25 42.19
C PRO A 202 3.36 24.94 41.51
N LYS A 203 3.42 24.98 40.17
CA LYS A 203 4.37 25.78 39.35
C LYS A 203 4.19 25.53 37.84
N PRO A 204 4.71 26.42 36.95
CA PRO A 204 3.90 27.06 35.92
C PRO A 204 4.37 26.82 34.49
N ALA A 205 3.51 27.11 33.50
CA ALA A 205 3.81 27.95 32.32
C ALA A 205 2.61 28.03 31.35
N SER A 206 2.51 29.17 30.66
CA SER A 206 1.55 29.54 29.57
C SER A 206 0.19 30.15 29.96
N GLY A 207 0.20 31.07 30.94
CA GLY A 207 -0.94 31.92 31.25
C GLY A 207 -1.02 33.18 30.37
N ILE A 208 -1.60 33.07 29.16
CA ILE A 208 -2.22 34.21 28.43
C ILE A 208 -3.45 33.71 27.65
N ALA A 209 -3.34 32.56 26.96
CA ALA A 209 -4.40 32.02 26.10
C ALA A 209 -5.65 31.54 26.85
N GLY A 210 -5.50 30.96 28.05
CA GLY A 210 -6.62 30.47 28.86
C GLY A 210 -7.52 31.59 29.41
N SER A 211 -6.91 32.73 29.77
CA SER A 211 -7.63 33.90 30.28
C SER A 211 -8.43 34.60 29.17
N LEU A 212 -7.88 34.67 27.96
CA LEU A 212 -8.56 35.20 26.78
C LEU A 212 -9.74 34.31 26.35
N ARG A 213 -9.57 32.99 26.34
CA ARG A 213 -10.67 32.05 25.99
C ARG A 213 -11.84 32.15 26.97
N MET A 214 -11.57 32.28 28.27
CA MET A 214 -12.60 32.48 29.29
C MET A 214 -13.27 33.86 29.21
N ARG A 215 -12.53 34.94 28.85
CA ARG A 215 -13.13 36.26 28.62
C ARG A 215 -14.02 36.29 27.39
N ILE A 216 -13.63 35.64 26.29
CA ILE A 216 -14.42 35.62 25.05
C ILE A 216 -15.75 34.88 25.29
N LEU A 217 -15.72 33.73 25.97
CA LEU A 217 -16.94 32.95 26.28
C LEU A 217 -17.89 33.70 27.24
N ASN A 218 -17.35 34.43 28.22
CA ASN A 218 -18.18 35.24 29.13
C ASN A 218 -18.74 36.50 28.46
N ASN A 219 -18.06 37.06 27.46
CA ASN A 219 -18.54 38.24 26.75
C ASN A 219 -19.65 37.89 25.75
N THR A 220 -19.53 36.75 25.05
CA THR A 220 -20.58 36.27 24.13
C THR A 220 -21.86 35.86 24.86
N ALA A 221 -21.75 35.28 26.06
CA ALA A 221 -22.91 34.97 26.91
C ALA A 221 -23.62 36.22 27.46
N ARG A 222 -22.90 37.33 27.65
CA ARG A 222 -23.51 38.61 28.10
C ARG A 222 -24.19 39.38 26.97
N THR A 223 -23.71 39.26 25.73
CA THR A 223 -24.34 39.90 24.56
C THR A 223 -25.63 39.23 24.10
N SER A 224 -25.77 37.90 24.28
CA SER A 224 -27.01 37.20 23.95
C SER A 224 -28.15 37.54 24.92
N ALA A 225 -27.86 37.75 26.20
CA ALA A 225 -28.84 38.15 27.21
C ALA A 225 -29.32 39.62 27.07
N ARG A 226 -28.52 40.51 26.48
CA ARG A 226 -28.93 41.91 26.21
C ARG A 226 -29.82 42.07 24.97
N ARG A 227 -29.71 41.17 23.99
CA ARG A 227 -30.46 41.25 22.73
C ARG A 227 -31.91 40.74 22.83
N SER A 228 -32.22 39.97 23.89
CA SER A 228 -33.59 39.47 24.17
C SER A 228 -34.45 40.42 25.00
N GLY A 229 -33.95 41.62 25.37
CA GLY A 229 -34.63 42.57 26.26
C GLY A 229 -35.02 43.92 25.65
N GLN A 230 -34.86 44.13 24.34
CA GLN A 230 -35.13 45.42 23.68
C GLN A 230 -36.20 45.39 22.57
N SER A 231 -36.99 44.31 22.44
CA SER A 231 -38.03 44.18 21.41
C SER A 231 -39.46 44.36 21.93
N SER A 232 -39.71 45.28 22.88
CA SER A 232 -41.06 45.51 23.41
C SER A 232 -41.49 46.98 23.59
N GLN A 233 -40.83 47.93 22.91
CA GLN A 233 -41.37 49.29 22.77
C GLN A 233 -40.97 49.87 21.41
N LEU A 234 -41.92 49.95 20.48
CA LEU A 234 -42.11 50.97 19.44
C LEU A 234 -42.95 50.37 18.30
N GLU A 235 -44.27 50.55 18.37
CA GLU A 235 -45.14 50.74 17.21
C GLU A 235 -46.46 51.36 17.70
N ARG A 236 -46.59 52.67 17.42
CA ARG A 236 -47.85 53.32 17.06
C ARG A 236 -47.94 53.26 15.54
#